data_AF-A0A2X4USC7-F1
#
_entry.id   AF-A0A2X4USC7-F1
#
_cell.length_a   1.000
_cell.length_b   1.000
_cell.length_c   1.000
_cell.angle_alpha   90.00
_cell.angle_beta   90.00
_cell.angle_gamma   90.00
#
_symmetry.space_group_name_H-M   'P 1'
#
loop_
_entity.id
_entity.type
_entity.pdbx_description
1 polymer ?
#
loop_
_entity_poly.entity_id
_entity_poly.type
_entity_poly.pdbx_seq_one_letter_code
_entity_poly.pdbx_strand_id
1 'polypeptide(L)'
;MVTLSPYDRLSTALTVAQVTGVQSLCSHYAARLAPLHSPDASRESNIRLAQITQYARQLASQPTLICNKALQQLSDVGLSPADIVTFSQIIGFVSYQARVVAGVAALAGGQRE
;
A
#
# COMPACT_ATOMS: atom_id res chain seq x y z
N MET A 1 -17.46 14.16 2.06
CA MET A 1 -16.98 12.89 1.47
C MET A 1 -15.47 12.86 1.59
N VAL A 2 -14.93 12.14 2.55
CA VAL A 2 -13.48 11.99 2.69
C VAL A 2 -13.03 11.08 1.55
N THR A 3 -12.28 11.63 0.60
CA THR A 3 -11.71 10.91 -0.53
C THR A 3 -10.28 10.55 -0.17
N LEU A 4 -9.88 9.29 -0.38
CA LEU A 4 -8.48 8.83 -0.28
C LEU A 4 -7.52 9.84 -0.93
N SER A 5 -6.72 10.54 -0.12
CA SER A 5 -5.79 11.56 -0.59
C SER A 5 -4.68 10.92 -1.44
N PRO A 6 -4.08 11.63 -2.41
CA PRO A 6 -2.89 11.14 -3.10
C PRO A 6 -1.77 10.71 -2.15
N TYR A 7 -1.65 11.37 -0.99
CA TYR A 7 -0.70 11.00 0.06
C TYR A 7 -0.98 9.58 0.61
N ASP A 8 -2.22 9.29 1.00
CA ASP A 8 -2.62 7.99 1.54
C ASP A 8 -2.39 6.85 0.54
N ARG A 9 -2.69 7.11 -0.73
CA ARG A 9 -2.47 6.14 -1.83
C ARG A 9 -0.99 5.83 -2.01
N LEU A 10 -0.13 6.85 -2.01
CA LEU A 10 1.31 6.68 -2.21
C LEU A 10 1.99 6.06 -0.98
N SER A 11 1.61 6.47 0.23
CA SER A 11 2.10 5.86 1.48
C SER A 11 1.76 4.36 1.54
N THR A 12 0.57 4.01 1.07
CA THR A 12 0.14 2.62 0.94
C THR A 12 0.93 1.87 -0.11
N ALA A 13 1.10 2.44 -1.30
CA ALA A 13 1.89 1.82 -2.35
C ALA A 13 3.34 1.57 -1.90
N LEU A 14 3.93 2.53 -1.16
CA LEU A 14 5.24 2.38 -0.53
C LEU A 14 5.26 1.20 0.47
N THR A 15 4.25 1.12 1.34
CA THR A 15 4.13 0.02 2.33
C THR A 15 4.06 -1.34 1.63
N VAL A 16 3.24 -1.47 0.59
CA VAL A 16 3.12 -2.72 -0.18
C VAL A 16 4.45 -3.06 -0.85
N ALA A 17 5.12 -2.08 -1.46
CA ALA A 17 6.43 -2.28 -2.06
C ALA A 17 7.45 -2.80 -1.03
N GLN A 18 7.45 -2.26 0.20
CA GLN A 18 8.30 -2.72 1.29
C GLN A 18 8.00 -4.16 1.71
N VAL A 19 6.73 -4.53 1.82
CA VAL A 19 6.30 -5.90 2.15
C VAL A 19 6.70 -6.89 1.09
N THR A 20 6.58 -6.51 -0.18
CA THR A 20 6.99 -7.36 -1.32
C THR A 20 8.50 -7.47 -1.48
N GLY A 21 9.28 -6.63 -0.79
CA GLY A 21 10.74 -6.64 -0.85
C GLY A 21 11.35 -6.05 -2.12
N VAL A 22 10.59 -5.30 -2.93
CA VAL A 22 11.09 -4.76 -4.21
C VAL A 22 11.64 -3.35 -4.01
N GLN A 23 12.97 -3.25 -3.84
CA GLN A 23 13.67 -1.99 -3.56
C GLN A 23 13.44 -0.90 -4.62
N SER A 24 13.33 -1.28 -5.90
CA SER A 24 13.05 -0.35 -6.99
C SER A 24 11.69 0.36 -6.83
N LEU A 25 10.65 -0.39 -6.48
CA LEU A 25 9.32 0.16 -6.20
C LEU A 25 9.32 1.01 -4.93
N CYS A 26 10.01 0.56 -3.86
CA CYS A 26 10.16 1.37 -2.65
C CYS A 26 10.78 2.73 -2.94
N SER A 27 11.88 2.76 -3.70
CA SER A 27 12.55 4.01 -4.07
C SER A 27 11.65 4.89 -4.94
N HIS A 28 10.93 4.29 -5.91
CA HIS A 28 9.99 5.00 -6.77
C HIS A 28 8.88 5.69 -5.99
N TYR A 29 8.22 4.96 -5.08
CA TYR A 29 7.12 5.52 -4.27
C TYR A 29 7.63 6.49 -3.21
N ALA A 30 8.78 6.25 -2.59
CA ALA A 30 9.39 7.17 -1.64
C ALA A 30 9.75 8.53 -2.30
N ALA A 31 10.30 8.50 -3.51
CA ALA A 31 10.60 9.72 -4.27
C ALA A 31 9.34 10.51 -4.65
N ARG A 32 8.22 9.82 -4.92
CA ARG A 32 6.91 10.45 -5.16
C ARG A 32 6.24 10.96 -3.89
N LEU A 33 6.52 10.36 -2.74
CA LEU A 33 5.98 10.77 -1.44
C LEU A 33 6.73 11.97 -0.85
N ALA A 34 8.04 12.08 -1.07
CA ALA A 34 8.90 13.16 -0.56
C ALA A 34 8.37 14.61 -0.82
N PRO A 35 7.82 14.95 -2.02
CA PRO A 35 7.27 16.29 -2.26
C PRO A 35 5.87 16.51 -1.67
N LEU A 36 5.20 15.47 -1.17
CA LEU A 36 3.85 15.59 -0.61
C LEU A 36 3.93 15.92 0.88
N HIS A 37 3.28 16.99 1.29
CA HIS A 37 3.08 17.29 2.70
C HIS A 37 2.23 16.19 3.34
N SER A 38 2.72 15.64 4.46
CA SER A 38 1.89 14.76 5.30
C SER A 38 0.65 15.52 5.74
N PRO A 39 -0.55 14.90 5.71
CA PRO A 39 -1.72 15.50 6.31
C PRO A 39 -1.41 15.79 7.78
N ASP A 40 -2.06 16.83 8.30
CA ASP A 40 -1.95 17.33 9.67
C ASP A 40 -1.60 16.21 10.67
N ALA A 41 -0.47 16.36 11.37
CA ALA A 41 0.11 15.33 12.25
C ALA A 41 -0.70 15.14 13.55
N SER A 42 -2.00 15.31 13.49
CA SER A 42 -2.96 15.01 14.53
C SER A 42 -2.89 13.52 14.90
N ARG A 43 -3.11 13.22 16.18
CA ARG A 43 -3.10 11.84 16.71
C ARG A 43 -4.06 10.93 15.96
N GLU A 44 -5.23 11.45 15.61
CA GLU A 44 -6.28 10.74 14.88
C GLU A 44 -5.85 10.38 13.44
N SER A 45 -5.17 11.31 12.76
CA SER A 45 -4.61 11.11 11.42
C SER A 45 -3.51 10.02 11.43
N ASN A 46 -2.65 10.05 12.45
CA ASN A 46 -1.62 9.02 12.65
C ASN A 46 -2.22 7.64 12.94
N ILE A 47 -3.26 7.56 13.78
CA ILE A 47 -3.95 6.29 14.08
C ILE A 47 -4.58 5.72 12.81
N ARG A 48 -5.27 6.56 12.04
CA ARG A 48 -5.86 6.17 10.76
C ARG A 48 -4.79 5.66 9.78
N LEU A 49 -3.69 6.40 9.62
CA LEU A 49 -2.60 6.01 8.73
C LEU A 49 -1.96 4.68 9.16
N ALA A 50 -1.77 4.46 10.47
CA ALA A 50 -1.23 3.22 11.02
C ALA A 50 -2.14 2.02 10.72
N GLN A 51 -3.46 2.16 10.87
CA GLN A 51 -4.42 1.09 10.56
C GLN A 51 -4.47 0.79 9.07
N ILE A 52 -4.54 1.83 8.23
CA ILE A 52 -4.47 1.73 6.76
C ILE A 52 -3.20 0.96 6.34
N THR A 53 -2.06 1.34 6.92
CA THR A 53 -0.75 0.69 6.68
C THR A 53 -0.77 -0.78 7.12
N GLN A 54 -1.34 -1.08 8.29
CA GLN A 54 -1.44 -2.46 8.79
C GLN A 54 -2.29 -3.34 7.87
N TYR A 55 -3.46 -2.83 7.43
CA TYR A 55 -4.30 -3.52 6.46
C TYR A 55 -3.54 -3.76 5.16
N ALA A 56 -2.82 -2.75 4.64
CA ALA A 56 -2.06 -2.87 3.41
C ALA A 56 -1.01 -3.97 3.50
N ARG A 57 -0.31 -4.09 4.63
CA ARG A 57 0.63 -5.18 4.88
C ARG A 57 -0.04 -6.54 4.90
N GLN A 58 -1.18 -6.67 5.58
CA GLN A 58 -1.91 -7.93 5.64
C GLN A 58 -2.39 -8.36 4.25
N LEU A 59 -2.97 -7.44 3.47
CA LEU A 59 -3.45 -7.73 2.12
C LEU A 59 -2.29 -8.05 1.16
N ALA A 60 -1.16 -7.35 1.28
CA ALA A 60 0.03 -7.59 0.45
C ALA A 60 0.71 -8.93 0.76
N SER A 61 0.81 -9.30 2.04
CA SER A 61 1.44 -10.56 2.46
C SER A 61 0.53 -11.76 2.18
N GLN A 62 -0.73 -11.69 2.61
CA GLN A 62 -1.67 -12.80 2.59
C GLN A 62 -3.08 -12.31 2.26
N PRO A 63 -3.39 -12.07 0.97
CA PRO A 63 -4.69 -11.55 0.57
C PRO A 63 -5.84 -12.49 0.91
N THR A 64 -5.57 -13.79 1.04
CA THR A 64 -6.55 -14.81 1.42
C THR A 64 -6.99 -14.72 2.89
N LEU A 65 -6.23 -14.05 3.76
CA LEU A 65 -6.57 -13.87 5.18
C LEU A 65 -7.35 -12.58 5.47
N ILE A 66 -7.68 -11.79 4.46
CA ILE A 66 -8.45 -10.56 4.63
C ILE A 66 -9.89 -10.95 4.97
N CYS A 67 -10.19 -10.91 6.26
CA CYS A 67 -11.52 -11.16 6.81
C CYS A 67 -12.34 -9.87 6.89
N ASN A 68 -13.67 -10.03 7.00
CA ASN A 68 -14.59 -8.91 7.26
C ASN A 68 -14.16 -8.02 8.44
N LYS A 69 -13.48 -8.58 9.46
CA LYS A 69 -12.91 -7.81 10.58
C LYS A 69 -11.90 -6.74 10.13
N ALA A 70 -11.06 -7.03 9.14
CA ALA A 70 -10.07 -6.08 8.63
C ALA A 70 -10.76 -4.92 7.87
N LEU A 71 -11.86 -5.21 7.15
CA LEU A 71 -12.70 -4.20 6.50
C LEU A 71 -13.46 -3.34 7.52
N GLN A 72 -13.93 -3.95 8.62
CA GLN A 72 -14.57 -3.24 9.72
C GLN A 72 -13.62 -2.29 10.43
N GLN A 73 -12.35 -2.65 10.63
CA GLN A 73 -11.33 -1.75 11.19
C GLN A 73 -11.11 -0.51 10.31
N LEU A 74 -11.06 -0.68 8.98
CA LEU A 74 -10.98 0.47 8.06
C LEU A 74 -12.25 1.33 8.09
N SER A 75 -13.41 0.71 8.28
CA SER A 75 -14.68 1.43 8.40
C SER A 75 -14.75 2.24 9.71
N ASP A 76 -14.18 1.70 10.80
CA ASP A 76 -14.11 2.34 12.13
C ASP A 76 -13.26 3.62 12.11
N VAL A 77 -12.19 3.67 11.31
CA VAL A 77 -11.42 4.90 11.05
C VAL A 77 -12.00 5.81 9.97
N GLY A 78 -13.28 5.60 9.63
CA GLY A 78 -14.04 6.50 8.76
C GLY A 78 -13.66 6.44 7.29
N LEU A 79 -13.09 5.32 6.78
CA LEU A 79 -13.01 5.10 5.34
C LEU A 79 -14.38 4.70 4.79
N SER A 80 -14.74 5.28 3.64
CA SER A 80 -15.95 4.86 2.94
C SER A 80 -15.73 3.49 2.29
N PRO A 81 -16.77 2.67 2.06
CA PRO A 81 -16.63 1.41 1.36
C PRO A 81 -16.00 1.56 -0.04
N ALA A 82 -16.29 2.65 -0.74
CA ALA A 82 -15.65 2.98 -2.02
C ALA A 82 -14.13 3.24 -1.89
N ASP A 83 -13.70 3.88 -0.80
CA ASP A 83 -12.28 4.09 -0.50
C ASP A 83 -11.61 2.74 -0.23
N ILE A 84 -12.25 1.87 0.55
CA ILE A 84 -11.73 0.53 0.88
C ILE A 84 -11.53 -0.29 -0.40
N VAL A 85 -12.51 -0.29 -1.32
CA VAL A 85 -12.38 -1.01 -2.60
C VAL A 85 -11.23 -0.43 -3.43
N THR A 86 -11.15 0.90 -3.54
CA THR A 86 -10.05 1.58 -4.24
C THR A 86 -8.70 1.21 -3.64
N PHE A 87 -8.64 1.14 -2.31
CA PHE A 87 -7.46 0.78 -1.55
C PHE A 87 -6.99 -0.64 -1.86
N SER A 88 -7.91 -1.61 -1.80
CA SER A 88 -7.61 -3.01 -2.11
C SER A 88 -7.15 -3.18 -3.57
N GLN A 89 -7.74 -2.43 -4.51
CA GLN A 89 -7.32 -2.45 -5.91
C GLN A 89 -5.89 -1.92 -6.10
N ILE A 90 -5.53 -0.81 -5.44
CA ILE A 90 -4.16 -0.26 -5.46
C ILE A 90 -3.17 -1.29 -4.93
N ILE A 91 -3.48 -1.92 -3.79
CA ILE A 91 -2.60 -2.93 -3.19
C ILE A 91 -2.42 -4.11 -4.13
N GLY A 92 -3.51 -4.65 -4.70
CA GLY A 92 -3.45 -5.73 -5.67
C GLY A 92 -2.60 -5.37 -6.90
N PHE A 93 -2.75 -4.14 -7.40
CA PHE A 93 -1.98 -3.63 -8.53
C PHE A 93 -0.48 -3.49 -8.22
N VAL A 94 -0.13 -2.93 -7.06
CA VAL A 94 1.28 -2.79 -6.64
C VAL A 94 1.91 -4.16 -6.38
N SER A 95 1.20 -5.10 -5.75
CA SER A 95 1.66 -6.48 -5.55
C SER A 95 1.86 -7.22 -6.88
N TYR A 96 1.06 -6.92 -7.90
CA TYR A 96 1.28 -7.44 -9.25
C TYR A 96 2.53 -6.82 -9.88
N GLN A 97 2.69 -5.49 -9.83
CA GLN A 97 3.89 -4.81 -10.33
C GLN A 97 5.16 -5.35 -9.66
N ALA A 98 5.13 -5.57 -8.34
CA ALA A 98 6.25 -6.14 -7.60
C ALA A 98 6.65 -7.52 -8.14
N ARG A 99 5.67 -8.39 -8.41
CA ARG A 99 5.93 -9.71 -9.02
C ARG A 99 6.48 -9.61 -10.44
N VAL A 100 5.96 -8.67 -11.25
CA VAL A 100 6.48 -8.44 -12.61
C VAL A 100 7.92 -7.94 -12.57
N VAL A 101 8.22 -6.93 -11.73
CA VAL A 101 9.57 -6.38 -11.58
C VAL A 101 10.53 -7.44 -11.06
N ALA A 102 10.13 -8.22 -10.04
CA ALA A 102 10.93 -9.32 -9.54
C ALA A 102 11.17 -10.40 -10.60
N GLY A 103 10.14 -10.75 -11.38
CA GLY A 103 10.26 -11.72 -12.48
C GLY A 103 11.17 -11.24 -13.61
N VAL A 104 11.06 -9.98 -14.02
CA VAL A 104 11.96 -9.37 -15.03
C VAL A 104 13.39 -9.28 -14.50
N ALA A 105 13.57 -8.89 -13.23
CA ALA A 105 14.89 -8.87 -12.60
C ALA A 105 15.50 -10.27 -12.51
N ALA A 106 14.69 -11.30 -12.23
CA ALA A 106 15.13 -12.69 -12.23
C ALA A 106 15.54 -13.16 -13.63
N LEU A 107 14.79 -12.80 -14.68
CA LEU A 107 15.14 -13.11 -16.07
C LEU A 107 16.41 -12.38 -16.54
N ALA A 108 16.59 -11.12 -16.15
CA ALA A 108 17.78 -10.33 -16.49
C ALA A 108 19.02 -10.75 -15.68
N GLY A 109 18.82 -11.23 -14.44
CA GLY A 109 19.87 -11.78 -13.59
C GLY A 109 20.25 -13.23 -13.93
N GLY A 110 19.31 -14.02 -14.44
CA GLY A 110 19.49 -15.42 -14.86
C GLY A 110 20.22 -15.60 -16.19
N GLN A 111 20.61 -14.52 -16.87
CA GLN A 111 21.53 -14.56 -18.03
C GLN A 111 23.02 -14.50 -17.61
N ARG A 112 23.32 -14.69 -16.33
CA ARG A 112 24.68 -14.81 -15.80
C ARG A 112 24.95 -16.18 -15.18
N GLU A 113 24.63 -17.26 -15.89
CA GLU A 113 25.15 -18.60 -15.60
C GLU A 113 25.51 -19.33 -16.89
#